data_AF-A0A9Q0XND0-F1
#
_entry.id   AF-A0A9Q0XND0-F1
#
_cell.length_a   1.000
_cell.length_b   1.000
_cell.length_c   1.000
_cell.angle_alpha   90.00
_cell.angle_beta   90.00
_cell.angle_gamma   90.00
#
_symmetry.space_group_name_H-M   'P 1'
#
loop_
_entity.id
_entity.type
_entity.pdbx_description
1 polymer ?
#
loop_
_entity_poly.entity_id
_entity_poly.type
_entity_poly.pdbx_seq_one_letter_code
_entity_poly.pdbx_strand_id
1 'polypeptide(L)'
;MRYVALLNFYVHNSYISLSHCEAFLGLMPCAEMTAVRQHDFISNLSEQAQLIFIELRETTTYITSIQIIHYLVAKEILNQLSESRPQSETAMDLLQEKVFLHHRFGREEFIKFIRDLFIKRDKKSRGDNTDSLFSPFIEHVCKKENPEKAIEVLKHAYDCLGKDAFFAQQLARLHYNYEKFEEAQQWAEKATSLLPTDSFILDTEGQVYRKWFSYRVDKKSHEATPEDIIQTIEMALKAMKCFRAAQQAAKSEKESMNNAGYFGEVEVGCRLLNLLSTLDVFSKNTSKEHPELVLYLLTDYIPEDIKKPWAKLHSRLKGLRQNIYNALDWISEDLSYFQTDKNQTDEDNEREEQIPNPRGWLKRQCKVYATFLSSETLMEENGAESKTQLIRQMNIYKYGGGNVTTILSFLSDKNDKKAIHTLEKIISFFSEDPQRDNLEDTDRIHYILCHFTLAYLSPGSSRLLDLQTLRELSMPFYKKRKTTFPASAHFLLTLLYWPDAALDKDSNSGKDDILKSALETLKRLHDIKIKDVAPRKKKIYTIFFLGKGYGLWKIVPKTKIDKLMKGSLDERRKMWQNGNVWKIGKYIQCLRE
;
A
#
# COMPACT_ATOMS: atom_id res chain seq x y z
N MET A 1 -9.80 -28.51 28.55
CA MET A 1 -10.23 -27.13 28.90
C MET A 1 -9.24 -26.07 28.42
N ARG A 2 -8.02 -25.99 28.96
CA ARG A 2 -7.02 -24.95 28.61
C ARG A 2 -6.77 -24.75 27.11
N TYR A 3 -6.60 -25.83 26.35
CA TYR A 3 -6.37 -25.76 24.90
C TYR A 3 -7.57 -25.22 24.12
N VAL A 4 -8.78 -25.64 24.49
CA VAL A 4 -10.03 -25.15 23.87
C VAL A 4 -10.22 -23.67 24.21
N ALA A 5 -9.95 -23.26 25.46
CA ALA A 5 -10.01 -21.86 25.87
C ALA A 5 -9.03 -20.98 25.10
N LEU A 6 -7.78 -21.43 24.93
CA LEU A 6 -6.77 -20.74 24.14
C LEU A 6 -7.25 -20.49 22.70
N LEU A 7 -7.70 -21.55 22.02
CA LEU A 7 -8.17 -21.45 20.65
C LEU A 7 -9.44 -20.60 20.54
N ASN A 8 -10.46 -20.83 21.37
CA ASN A 8 -11.75 -20.16 21.25
C ASN A 8 -11.70 -18.66 21.60
N PHE A 9 -10.74 -18.24 22.44
CA PHE A 9 -10.55 -16.83 22.72
C PHE A 9 -9.85 -16.10 21.57
N TYR A 10 -8.73 -16.63 21.06
CA TYR A 10 -7.92 -15.94 20.05
C TYR A 10 -8.35 -16.23 18.61
N VAL A 11 -8.97 -17.38 18.37
CA VAL A 11 -9.48 -17.83 17.07
C VAL A 11 -10.99 -18.02 17.21
N HIS A 12 -11.73 -16.95 16.95
CA HIS A 12 -13.19 -16.95 17.02
C HIS A 12 -13.80 -18.08 16.18
N ASN A 13 -14.78 -18.78 16.75
CA ASN A 13 -15.47 -19.93 16.16
C ASN A 13 -14.57 -21.14 15.85
N SER A 14 -13.39 -21.23 16.47
CA SER A 14 -12.61 -22.47 16.46
C SER A 14 -13.32 -23.56 17.26
N TYR A 15 -13.07 -24.81 16.91
CA TYR A 15 -13.60 -25.98 17.60
C TYR A 15 -12.58 -27.11 17.56
N ILE A 16 -12.74 -28.10 18.42
CA ILE A 16 -11.93 -29.32 18.43
C ILE A 16 -12.87 -30.50 18.26
N SER A 17 -12.59 -31.42 17.33
CA SER A 17 -13.47 -32.58 17.15
C SER A 17 -13.45 -33.48 18.39
N LEU A 18 -14.58 -34.12 18.70
CA LEU A 18 -14.71 -35.01 19.85
C LEU A 18 -13.64 -36.11 19.82
N SER A 19 -13.39 -36.66 18.63
CA SER A 19 -12.37 -37.68 18.42
C SER A 19 -10.94 -37.23 18.76
N HIS A 20 -10.60 -35.93 18.58
CA HIS A 20 -9.32 -35.41 19.06
C HIS A 20 -9.27 -35.42 20.59
N CYS A 21 -10.36 -35.02 21.24
CA CYS A 21 -10.45 -34.99 22.69
C CYS A 21 -10.39 -36.38 23.30
N GLU A 22 -11.11 -37.35 22.72
CA GLU A 22 -11.06 -38.75 23.13
C GLU A 22 -9.66 -39.35 22.94
N ALA A 23 -9.02 -39.10 21.80
CA ALA A 23 -7.65 -39.56 21.56
C ALA A 23 -6.66 -38.95 22.57
N PHE A 24 -6.77 -37.65 22.85
CA PHE A 24 -5.94 -36.97 23.84
C PHE A 24 -6.14 -37.51 25.27
N LEU A 25 -7.37 -37.89 25.63
CA LEU A 25 -7.68 -38.47 26.93
C LEU A 25 -7.42 -39.99 27.00
N GLY A 26 -6.95 -40.62 25.91
CA GLY A 26 -6.71 -42.06 25.86
C GLY A 26 -7.98 -42.91 25.82
N LEU A 27 -9.11 -42.35 25.40
CA LEU A 27 -10.43 -43.00 25.37
C LEU A 27 -10.71 -43.77 24.07
N MET A 28 -9.71 -43.97 23.20
CA MET A 28 -9.90 -44.70 21.94
C MET A 28 -10.13 -46.20 22.17
N PRO A 29 -10.89 -46.90 21.29
CA PRO A 29 -11.27 -48.29 21.52
C PRO A 29 -10.04 -49.22 21.42
N CYS A 30 -9.73 -49.94 22.48
CA CYS A 30 -8.97 -51.19 22.37
C CYS A 30 -9.76 -52.18 21.49
N ALA A 31 -9.06 -52.92 20.64
CA ALA A 31 -9.62 -53.79 19.58
C ALA A 31 -10.50 -54.95 20.07
N GLU A 32 -10.70 -55.09 21.37
CA GLU A 32 -11.57 -56.08 21.98
C GLU A 32 -12.52 -55.34 22.93
N MET A 33 -13.70 -54.94 22.47
CA MET A 33 -14.91 -54.96 23.30
C MET A 33 -16.18 -54.57 22.53
N THR A 34 -17.13 -55.49 22.64
CA THR A 34 -18.56 -55.49 22.32
C THR A 34 -19.34 -54.17 22.52
N ALA A 35 -19.95 -53.71 21.43
CA ALA A 35 -21.35 -53.29 21.26
C ALA A 35 -22.05 -52.30 22.22
N VAL A 36 -21.41 -51.65 23.19
CA VAL A 36 -22.02 -50.55 23.96
C VAL A 36 -21.08 -49.35 24.01
N ARG A 37 -21.26 -48.43 23.05
CA ARG A 37 -20.54 -47.15 23.00
C ARG A 37 -21.05 -46.22 24.11
N GLN A 38 -20.40 -46.22 25.27
CA GLN A 38 -20.51 -45.19 26.31
C GLN A 38 -19.19 -45.02 27.06
N HIS A 39 -18.12 -44.70 26.34
CA HIS A 39 -17.01 -43.91 26.92
C HIS A 39 -17.14 -42.52 26.33
N ASP A 40 -18.28 -41.89 26.58
CA ASP A 40 -18.58 -40.57 26.05
C ASP A 40 -17.65 -39.57 26.73
N PHE A 41 -16.91 -38.81 25.94
CA PHE A 41 -16.18 -37.64 26.43
C PHE A 41 -17.06 -36.79 27.39
N ILE A 42 -18.36 -36.67 27.08
CA ILE A 42 -19.36 -35.95 27.86
C ILE A 42 -19.58 -36.58 29.25
N SER A 43 -19.61 -37.91 29.38
CA SER A 43 -19.81 -38.58 30.67
C SER A 43 -18.60 -38.45 31.61
N ASN A 44 -17.44 -38.08 31.06
CA ASN A 44 -16.22 -37.81 31.83
C ASN A 44 -16.04 -36.32 32.21
N LEU A 45 -16.93 -35.44 31.76
CA LEU A 45 -16.93 -34.02 32.15
C LEU A 45 -17.65 -33.83 33.48
N SER A 46 -17.15 -32.92 34.32
CA SER A 46 -17.91 -32.45 35.48
C SER A 46 -19.16 -31.67 35.04
N GLU A 47 -20.18 -31.58 35.91
CA GLU A 47 -21.41 -30.84 35.63
C GLU A 47 -21.14 -29.39 35.20
N GLN A 48 -20.16 -28.74 35.83
CA GLN A 48 -19.76 -27.38 35.49
C GLN A 48 -19.11 -27.31 34.11
N ALA A 49 -18.31 -28.31 33.73
CA ALA A 49 -17.67 -28.34 32.41
C ALA A 49 -18.70 -28.60 31.29
N GLN A 50 -19.75 -29.38 31.56
CA GLN A 50 -20.86 -29.60 30.62
C GLN A 50 -21.64 -28.31 30.31
N LEU A 51 -21.74 -27.37 31.26
CA LEU A 51 -22.37 -26.06 31.03
C LEU A 51 -21.50 -25.11 30.18
N ILE A 52 -20.19 -25.32 30.17
CA ILE A 52 -19.23 -24.47 29.45
C ILE A 52 -19.06 -24.93 28.01
N PHE A 53 -19.03 -26.24 27.77
CA PHE A 53 -18.88 -26.80 26.43
C PHE A 53 -20.21 -26.95 25.70
N ILE A 54 -20.22 -26.56 24.44
CA ILE A 54 -21.28 -26.84 23.47
C ILE A 54 -20.79 -27.90 22.50
N GLU A 55 -21.68 -28.84 22.19
CA GLU A 55 -21.50 -29.81 21.13
C GLU A 55 -22.02 -29.23 19.79
N LEU A 56 -21.13 -29.19 18.81
CA LEU A 56 -21.44 -28.81 17.44
C LEU A 56 -21.42 -30.06 16.57
N ARG A 57 -22.49 -30.27 15.81
CA ARG A 57 -22.59 -31.40 14.88
C ARG A 57 -22.60 -30.89 13.44
N GLU A 58 -21.56 -31.23 12.70
CA GLU A 58 -21.46 -30.82 11.30
C GLU A 58 -22.43 -31.66 10.44
N THR A 59 -23.26 -31.00 9.62
CA THR A 59 -24.36 -31.64 8.90
C THR A 59 -23.91 -32.53 7.74
N THR A 60 -22.70 -32.32 7.22
CA THR A 60 -22.16 -33.01 6.03
C THR A 60 -21.29 -34.20 6.40
N THR A 61 -20.39 -34.02 7.36
CA THR A 61 -19.42 -35.05 7.79
C THR A 61 -19.94 -35.87 8.98
N TYR A 62 -21.02 -35.42 9.63
CA TYR A 62 -21.53 -35.93 10.91
C TYR A 62 -20.47 -35.92 12.03
N ILE A 63 -19.38 -35.17 11.88
CA ILE A 63 -18.35 -35.03 12.91
C ILE A 63 -18.90 -34.18 14.03
N THR A 64 -18.87 -34.76 15.23
CA THR A 64 -19.12 -34.04 16.48
C THR A 64 -17.87 -33.27 16.91
N SER A 65 -18.04 -32.01 17.27
CA SER A 65 -16.98 -31.13 17.78
C SER A 65 -17.42 -30.41 19.05
N ILE A 66 -16.46 -30.01 19.86
CA ILE A 66 -16.68 -29.23 21.08
C ILE A 66 -16.13 -27.82 20.94
N GLN A 67 -16.84 -26.87 21.55
CA GLN A 67 -16.45 -25.47 21.65
C GLN A 67 -16.90 -24.91 23.00
N ILE A 68 -16.19 -23.95 23.56
CA ILE A 68 -16.69 -23.15 24.69
C ILE A 68 -17.79 -22.22 24.19
N ILE A 69 -18.88 -22.13 24.97
CA ILE A 69 -20.11 -21.38 24.63
C ILE A 69 -19.89 -20.00 24.02
N HIS A 70 -18.89 -19.27 24.51
CA HIS A 70 -18.60 -17.93 24.04
C HIS A 70 -17.13 -17.55 24.28
N TYR A 71 -16.56 -16.74 23.38
CA TYR A 71 -15.16 -16.32 23.47
C TYR A 71 -14.84 -15.53 24.75
N LEU A 72 -15.81 -14.80 25.31
CA LEU A 72 -15.65 -14.10 26.60
C LEU A 72 -15.54 -15.07 27.78
N VAL A 73 -16.22 -16.22 27.72
CA VAL A 73 -16.07 -17.28 28.73
C VAL A 73 -14.70 -17.92 28.59
N ALA A 74 -14.26 -18.20 27.35
CA ALA A 74 -12.91 -18.68 27.08
C ALA A 74 -11.83 -17.71 27.59
N LYS A 75 -12.03 -16.39 27.39
CA LYS A 75 -11.17 -15.34 27.92
C LYS A 75 -11.06 -15.41 29.45
N GLU A 76 -12.19 -15.53 30.12
CA GLU A 76 -12.23 -15.56 31.58
C GLU A 76 -11.55 -16.81 32.14
N ILE A 77 -11.78 -17.97 31.52
CA ILE A 77 -11.06 -19.21 31.85
C ILE A 77 -9.55 -19.03 31.70
N LEU A 78 -9.10 -18.41 30.60
CA LEU A 78 -7.68 -18.14 30.40
C LEU A 78 -7.14 -17.17 31.45
N ASN A 79 -7.87 -16.10 31.80
CA ASN A 79 -7.44 -15.15 32.83
C ASN A 79 -7.20 -15.84 34.18
N GLN A 80 -8.14 -16.70 34.60
CA GLN A 80 -8.02 -17.45 35.86
C GLN A 80 -6.86 -18.44 35.82
N LEU A 81 -6.65 -19.12 34.68
CA LEU A 81 -5.50 -20.02 34.51
C LEU A 81 -4.17 -19.27 34.46
N SER A 82 -4.18 -18.02 33.96
CA SER A 82 -2.98 -17.18 33.77
C SER A 82 -2.25 -16.87 35.06
N GLU A 83 -2.95 -16.87 36.20
CA GLU A 83 -2.34 -16.69 37.53
C GLU A 83 -1.35 -17.82 37.88
N SER A 84 -1.66 -19.03 37.44
CA SER A 84 -0.84 -20.23 37.68
C SER A 84 0.07 -20.57 36.51
N ARG A 85 -0.34 -20.22 35.28
CA ARG A 85 0.32 -20.68 34.07
C ARG A 85 0.19 -19.68 32.91
N PRO A 86 1.31 -19.14 32.40
CA PRO A 86 1.27 -18.23 31.27
C PRO A 86 0.68 -18.87 30.00
N GLN A 87 0.14 -18.03 29.12
CA GLN A 87 -0.53 -18.51 27.92
C GLN A 87 0.47 -19.01 26.87
N SER A 88 1.69 -18.47 26.85
CA SER A 88 2.80 -18.99 26.04
C SER A 88 3.10 -20.46 26.35
N GLU A 89 3.11 -20.83 27.63
CA GLU A 89 3.35 -22.20 28.08
C GLU A 89 2.19 -23.13 27.71
N THR A 90 0.96 -22.65 27.84
CA THR A 90 -0.22 -23.42 27.38
C THR A 90 -0.19 -23.67 25.88
N ALA A 91 0.27 -22.71 25.09
CA ALA A 91 0.46 -22.87 23.65
C ALA A 91 1.64 -23.80 23.31
N MET A 92 2.73 -23.73 24.08
CA MET A 92 3.88 -24.62 23.93
C MET A 92 3.48 -26.08 24.14
N ASP A 93 2.78 -26.36 25.23
CA ASP A 93 2.23 -27.68 25.52
C ASP A 93 1.34 -28.17 24.37
N LEU A 94 0.41 -27.33 23.89
CA LEU A 94 -0.49 -27.67 22.79
C LEU A 94 0.27 -28.08 21.52
N LEU A 95 1.40 -27.43 21.22
CA LEU A 95 2.25 -27.78 20.08
C LEU A 95 3.05 -29.08 20.29
N GLN A 96 3.35 -29.45 21.54
CA GLN A 96 4.06 -30.69 21.88
C GLN A 96 3.15 -31.93 21.83
N GLU A 97 1.83 -31.73 21.95
CA GLU A 97 0.84 -32.81 21.89
C GLU A 97 0.72 -33.42 20.48
N LYS A 98 1.58 -34.42 20.20
CA LYS A 98 1.58 -35.14 18.91
C LYS A 98 0.24 -35.77 18.58
N VAL A 99 -0.56 -36.14 19.59
CA VAL A 99 -1.88 -36.74 19.42
C VAL A 99 -2.81 -35.77 18.68
N PHE A 100 -2.80 -34.48 19.02
CA PHE A 100 -3.61 -33.48 18.32
C PHE A 100 -3.11 -33.22 16.90
N LEU A 101 -1.79 -33.06 16.70
CA LEU A 101 -1.23 -32.66 15.40
C LEU A 101 -1.25 -33.78 14.34
N HIS A 102 -1.20 -35.05 14.76
CA HIS A 102 -1.18 -36.22 13.88
C HIS A 102 -2.50 -37.00 13.85
N HIS A 103 -3.56 -36.46 14.47
CA HIS A 103 -4.86 -37.12 14.45
C HIS A 103 -5.38 -37.29 13.04
N ARG A 104 -6.18 -38.33 12.79
CA ARG A 104 -6.68 -38.63 11.42
C ARG A 104 -7.91 -37.81 11.02
N PHE A 105 -8.80 -37.49 11.96
CA PHE A 105 -10.09 -36.88 11.67
C PHE A 105 -10.13 -35.40 12.04
N GLY A 106 -10.52 -34.51 11.12
CA GLY A 106 -10.59 -33.06 11.38
C GLY A 106 -9.22 -32.38 11.56
N ARG A 107 -8.14 -33.05 11.16
CA ARG A 107 -6.75 -32.59 11.32
C ARG A 107 -6.49 -31.27 10.59
N GLU A 108 -6.98 -31.13 9.37
CA GLU A 108 -6.72 -29.96 8.53
C GLU A 108 -7.33 -28.70 9.13
N GLU A 109 -8.56 -28.79 9.62
CA GLU A 109 -9.25 -27.70 10.34
C GLU A 109 -8.54 -27.36 11.65
N PHE A 110 -8.13 -28.37 12.43
CA PHE A 110 -7.38 -28.14 13.65
C PHE A 110 -6.03 -27.45 13.38
N ILE A 111 -5.25 -27.93 12.41
CA ILE A 111 -4.00 -27.30 11.99
C ILE A 111 -4.25 -25.88 11.50
N LYS A 112 -5.35 -25.63 10.77
CA LYS A 112 -5.75 -24.28 10.36
C LYS A 112 -6.02 -23.37 11.56
N PHE A 113 -6.71 -23.85 12.61
CA PHE A 113 -6.93 -23.06 13.83
C PHE A 113 -5.62 -22.77 14.56
N ILE A 114 -4.71 -23.74 14.68
CA ILE A 114 -3.39 -23.51 15.25
C ILE A 114 -2.62 -22.48 14.40
N ARG A 115 -2.65 -22.61 13.08
CA ARG A 115 -2.03 -21.64 12.18
C ARG A 115 -2.59 -20.23 12.40
N ASP A 116 -3.91 -20.10 12.48
CA ASP A 116 -4.59 -18.82 12.71
C ASP A 116 -4.21 -18.22 14.07
N LEU A 117 -4.05 -19.03 15.12
CA LEU A 117 -3.59 -18.58 16.44
C LEU A 117 -2.28 -17.80 16.36
N PHE A 118 -1.34 -18.23 15.51
CA PHE A 118 -0.01 -17.62 15.39
C PHE A 118 0.11 -16.55 14.30
N ILE A 119 -0.65 -16.66 13.21
CA ILE A 119 -0.45 -15.83 12.01
C ILE A 119 -1.62 -14.88 11.74
N LYS A 120 -2.86 -15.26 12.08
CA LYS A 120 -4.03 -14.47 11.71
C LYS A 120 -4.07 -13.17 12.51
N ARG A 121 -3.95 -12.06 11.79
CA ARG A 121 -4.07 -10.71 12.32
C ARG A 121 -5.52 -10.24 12.26
N ASP A 122 -5.93 -9.51 13.28
CA ASP A 122 -7.19 -8.78 13.28
C ASP A 122 -7.04 -7.58 12.37
N LYS A 123 -8.00 -7.39 11.47
CA LYS A 123 -8.09 -6.22 10.61
C LYS A 123 -9.51 -5.69 10.59
N LYS A 124 -9.69 -4.40 10.90
CA LYS A 124 -10.98 -3.69 10.72
C LYS A 124 -11.53 -3.87 9.31
N SER A 125 -10.62 -3.89 8.33
CA SER A 125 -10.99 -4.11 6.94
C SER A 125 -11.65 -5.48 6.67
N ARG A 126 -11.36 -6.51 7.48
CA ARG A 126 -11.95 -7.85 7.40
C ARG A 126 -13.20 -8.02 8.27
N GLY A 127 -13.60 -6.97 9.00
CA GLY A 127 -14.74 -6.99 9.91
C GLY A 127 -14.37 -7.17 11.38
N ASP A 128 -13.08 -7.19 11.72
CA ASP A 128 -12.62 -7.27 13.11
C ASP A 128 -12.77 -5.91 13.81
N ASN A 129 -12.78 -5.90 15.15
CA ASN A 129 -12.96 -4.67 15.92
C ASN A 129 -11.71 -3.77 15.92
N THR A 130 -10.53 -4.38 15.78
CA THR A 130 -9.22 -3.73 15.90
C THR A 130 -8.32 -4.13 14.75
N ASP A 131 -7.28 -3.33 14.49
CA ASP A 131 -6.18 -3.71 13.61
C ASP A 131 -5.00 -4.14 14.49
N SER A 132 -4.48 -5.35 14.27
CA SER A 132 -3.31 -5.88 14.96
C SER A 132 -2.09 -5.97 14.04
N LEU A 133 -0.90 -5.87 14.63
CA LEU A 133 0.40 -6.00 13.98
C LEU A 133 0.80 -7.46 13.79
N PHE A 134 0.56 -8.27 14.82
CA PHE A 134 0.72 -9.72 14.89
C PHE A 134 -0.61 -10.39 15.22
N SER A 135 -0.66 -11.73 15.32
CA SER A 135 -1.88 -12.36 15.82
C SER A 135 -2.19 -11.86 17.23
N PRO A 136 -3.48 -11.76 17.63
CA PRO A 136 -3.84 -11.30 18.97
C PRO A 136 -3.16 -12.09 20.09
N PHE A 137 -2.91 -13.38 19.88
CA PHE A 137 -2.15 -14.22 20.80
C PHE A 137 -0.68 -13.79 20.92
N ILE A 138 0.01 -13.59 19.79
CA ILE A 138 1.43 -13.16 19.81
C ILE A 138 1.57 -11.77 20.45
N GLU A 139 0.66 -10.83 20.14
CA GLU A 139 0.65 -9.54 20.82
C GLU A 139 0.41 -9.65 22.32
N HIS A 140 -0.48 -10.56 22.74
CA HIS A 140 -0.70 -10.82 24.16
C HIS A 140 0.59 -11.29 24.83
N VAL A 141 1.27 -12.31 24.27
CA VAL A 141 2.51 -12.83 24.85
C VAL A 141 3.58 -11.75 24.92
N CYS A 142 3.74 -10.93 23.87
CA CYS A 142 4.67 -9.80 23.90
C CYS A 142 4.35 -8.78 25.01
N LYS A 143 3.06 -8.44 25.20
CA LYS A 143 2.63 -7.37 26.12
C LYS A 143 2.53 -7.82 27.58
N LYS A 144 2.13 -9.07 27.83
CA LYS A 144 1.83 -9.60 29.17
C LYS A 144 2.94 -10.48 29.73
N GLU A 145 3.74 -11.08 28.86
CA GLU A 145 4.89 -11.89 29.26
C GLU A 145 6.18 -11.18 28.82
N ASN A 146 6.76 -11.57 27.68
CA ASN A 146 7.86 -10.85 27.06
C ASN A 146 7.97 -11.20 25.55
N PRO A 147 8.69 -10.37 24.76
CA PRO A 147 8.94 -10.64 23.35
C PRO A 147 9.70 -11.94 23.08
N GLU A 148 10.64 -12.32 23.94
CA GLU A 148 11.49 -13.51 23.78
C GLU A 148 10.67 -14.80 23.80
N LYS A 149 9.69 -14.92 24.70
CA LYS A 149 8.74 -16.05 24.75
C LYS A 149 7.84 -16.09 23.53
N ALA A 150 7.42 -14.93 23.02
CA ALA A 150 6.65 -14.87 21.78
C ALA A 150 7.48 -15.39 20.59
N ILE A 151 8.78 -15.06 20.53
CA ILE A 151 9.71 -15.60 19.54
C ILE A 151 9.87 -17.12 19.73
N GLU A 152 10.07 -17.59 20.97
CA GLU A 152 10.27 -19.01 21.29
C GLU A 152 9.06 -19.86 20.86
N VAL A 153 7.85 -19.48 21.28
CA VAL A 153 6.63 -20.23 20.93
C VAL A 153 6.36 -20.20 19.42
N LEU A 154 6.67 -19.09 18.74
CA LEU A 154 6.49 -18.97 17.30
C LEU A 154 7.52 -19.81 16.52
N LYS A 155 8.77 -19.91 17.01
CA LYS A 155 9.80 -20.82 16.48
C LYS A 155 9.38 -22.28 16.65
N HIS A 156 8.87 -22.65 17.82
CA HIS A 156 8.33 -23.99 18.04
C HIS A 156 7.16 -24.30 17.10
N ALA A 157 6.24 -23.35 16.92
CA ALA A 157 5.13 -23.50 15.97
C ALA A 157 5.64 -23.69 14.52
N TYR A 158 6.67 -22.95 14.11
CA TYR A 158 7.33 -23.10 12.81
C TYR A 158 7.84 -24.53 12.60
N ASP A 159 8.56 -25.09 13.57
CA ASP A 159 9.11 -26.44 13.46
C ASP A 159 8.01 -27.52 13.47
N CYS A 160 6.98 -27.37 14.32
CA CYS A 160 5.89 -28.33 14.44
C CYS A 160 4.94 -28.34 13.23
N LEU A 161 4.76 -27.20 12.55
CA LEU A 161 3.79 -27.03 11.47
C LEU A 161 4.43 -27.07 10.07
N GLY A 162 5.53 -27.81 9.93
CA GLY A 162 6.12 -28.10 8.62
C GLY A 162 6.95 -26.96 8.02
N LYS A 163 7.48 -26.05 8.84
CA LYS A 163 8.42 -25.01 8.43
C LYS A 163 7.86 -24.05 7.37
N ASP A 164 6.60 -23.67 7.53
CA ASP A 164 5.90 -22.80 6.61
C ASP A 164 6.50 -21.38 6.51
N ALA A 165 6.51 -20.84 5.29
CA ALA A 165 7.14 -19.56 4.97
C ALA A 165 6.50 -18.36 5.70
N PHE A 166 5.21 -18.39 6.00
CA PHE A 166 4.52 -17.31 6.73
C PHE A 166 4.90 -17.30 8.22
N PHE A 167 5.22 -18.45 8.83
CA PHE A 167 5.80 -18.45 10.17
C PHE A 167 7.19 -17.81 10.18
N ALA A 168 8.04 -18.15 9.21
CA ALA A 168 9.34 -17.50 9.03
C ALA A 168 9.20 -15.98 8.79
N GLN A 169 8.22 -15.57 7.97
CA GLN A 169 7.88 -14.16 7.77
C GLN A 169 7.49 -13.48 9.09
N GLN A 170 6.61 -14.08 9.89
CA GLN A 170 6.18 -13.52 11.17
C GLN A 170 7.34 -13.41 12.17
N LEU A 171 8.26 -14.38 12.17
CA LEU A 171 9.50 -14.32 12.96
C LEU A 171 10.39 -13.16 12.52
N ALA A 172 10.59 -12.97 11.21
CA ALA A 172 11.36 -11.83 10.69
C ALA A 172 10.73 -10.49 11.12
N ARG A 173 9.40 -10.38 11.03
CA ARG A 173 8.66 -9.20 11.45
C ARG A 173 8.79 -8.94 12.94
N LEU A 174 8.70 -9.97 13.78
CA LEU A 174 8.85 -9.84 15.22
C LEU A 174 10.27 -9.38 15.58
N HIS A 175 11.30 -9.99 14.97
CA HIS A 175 12.70 -9.65 15.21
C HIS A 175 13.04 -8.20 14.84
N TYR A 176 12.65 -7.69 13.66
CA TYR A 176 12.95 -6.30 13.31
C TYR A 176 12.18 -5.30 14.18
N ASN A 177 11.05 -5.71 14.79
CA ASN A 177 10.23 -4.82 15.61
C ASN A 177 10.88 -4.56 16.97
N TYR A 178 11.74 -5.47 17.40
CA TYR A 178 12.56 -5.36 18.61
C TYR A 178 14.04 -5.10 18.27
N GLU A 179 14.30 -4.49 17.11
CA GLU A 179 15.65 -4.07 16.67
C GLU A 179 16.69 -5.20 16.55
N LYS A 180 16.25 -6.47 16.45
CA LYS A 180 17.10 -7.66 16.23
C LYS A 180 17.28 -7.92 14.73
N PHE A 181 18.00 -7.03 14.05
CA PHE A 181 18.01 -6.98 12.58
C PHE A 181 18.72 -8.15 11.91
N GLU A 182 19.80 -8.66 12.50
CA GLU A 182 20.54 -9.81 11.98
C GLU A 182 19.68 -11.07 11.96
N GLU A 183 18.96 -11.36 13.04
CA GLU A 183 18.01 -12.48 13.08
C GLU A 183 16.81 -12.23 12.15
N ALA A 184 16.33 -10.99 12.08
CA ALA A 184 15.25 -10.63 11.15
C ALA A 184 15.64 -10.91 9.70
N GLN A 185 16.88 -10.61 9.32
CA GLN A 185 17.42 -10.94 8.00
C GLN A 185 17.42 -12.45 7.77
N GLN A 186 17.95 -13.24 8.70
CA GLN A 186 18.03 -14.70 8.55
C GLN A 186 16.64 -15.32 8.34
N TRP A 187 15.65 -14.87 9.11
CA TRP A 187 14.27 -15.35 8.97
C TRP A 187 13.59 -14.89 7.67
N ALA A 188 13.87 -13.66 7.21
CA ALA A 188 13.35 -13.18 5.94
C ALA A 188 13.96 -13.97 4.76
N GLU A 189 15.27 -14.21 4.76
CA GLU A 189 15.94 -15.04 3.76
C GLU A 189 15.39 -16.48 3.78
N LYS A 190 15.09 -17.03 4.96
CA LYS A 190 14.44 -18.34 5.10
C LYS A 190 13.04 -18.33 4.48
N ALA A 191 12.22 -17.32 4.77
CA ALA A 191 10.90 -17.18 4.19
C ALA A 191 10.95 -17.06 2.66
N THR A 192 11.83 -16.21 2.12
CA THR A 192 12.04 -16.04 0.68
C THR A 192 12.52 -17.34 0.02
N SER A 193 13.37 -18.14 0.69
CA SER A 193 13.82 -19.43 0.16
C SER A 193 12.69 -20.46 0.02
N LEU A 194 11.69 -20.38 0.91
CA LEU A 194 10.55 -21.29 0.93
C LEU A 194 9.47 -20.87 -0.07
N LEU A 195 9.29 -19.56 -0.27
CA LEU A 195 8.27 -19.03 -1.17
C LEU A 195 8.77 -17.76 -1.90
N PRO A 196 9.61 -17.92 -2.93
CA PRO A 196 10.34 -16.82 -3.57
C PRO A 196 9.49 -15.94 -4.51
N THR A 197 8.25 -16.34 -4.78
CA THR A 197 7.34 -15.65 -5.71
C THR A 197 6.17 -14.98 -5.01
N ASP A 198 6.09 -15.03 -3.67
CA ASP A 198 5.02 -14.39 -2.91
C ASP A 198 5.39 -12.93 -2.59
N SER A 199 4.51 -12.02 -2.97
CA SER A 199 4.76 -10.59 -2.83
C SER A 199 4.84 -10.13 -1.38
N PHE A 200 4.14 -10.76 -0.43
CA PHE A 200 4.16 -10.36 0.98
C PHE A 200 5.45 -10.78 1.66
N ILE A 201 5.97 -11.96 1.32
CA ILE A 201 7.26 -12.45 1.82
C ILE A 201 8.40 -11.58 1.32
N LEU A 202 8.42 -11.30 0.01
CA LEU A 202 9.41 -10.41 -0.59
C LEU A 202 9.31 -8.97 -0.03
N ASP A 203 8.08 -8.49 0.25
CA ASP A 203 7.88 -7.20 0.92
C ASP A 203 8.52 -7.20 2.31
N THR A 204 8.33 -8.28 3.08
CA THR A 204 8.90 -8.42 4.44
C THR A 204 10.42 -8.35 4.42
N GLU A 205 11.09 -8.97 3.44
CA GLU A 205 12.54 -8.84 3.27
C GLU A 205 12.94 -7.37 3.02
N GLY A 206 12.18 -6.66 2.18
CA GLY A 206 12.34 -5.21 1.99
C GLY A 206 12.13 -4.41 3.28
N GLN A 207 11.14 -4.77 4.10
CA GLN A 207 10.87 -4.12 5.38
C GLN A 207 12.01 -4.30 6.39
N VAL A 208 12.64 -5.48 6.46
CA VAL A 208 13.82 -5.73 7.31
C VAL A 208 14.91 -4.72 6.97
N TYR A 209 15.31 -4.64 5.70
CA TYR A 209 16.36 -3.72 5.27
C TYR A 209 15.94 -2.25 5.41
N ARG A 210 14.66 -1.91 5.19
CA ARG A 210 14.15 -0.55 5.39
C ARG A 210 14.28 -0.11 6.84
N LYS A 211 13.83 -0.95 7.79
CA LYS A 211 13.90 -0.62 9.23
C LYS A 211 15.35 -0.57 9.71
N TRP A 212 16.18 -1.52 9.28
CA TRP A 212 17.60 -1.53 9.65
C TRP A 212 18.35 -0.31 9.10
N PHE A 213 18.11 0.06 7.84
CA PHE A 213 18.66 1.27 7.23
C PHE A 213 18.20 2.52 8.01
N SER A 214 16.91 2.60 8.32
CA SER A 214 16.33 3.73 9.06
C SER A 214 16.98 3.87 10.45
N TYR A 215 17.09 2.76 11.16
CA TYR A 215 17.76 2.69 12.46
C TYR A 215 19.22 3.17 12.40
N ARG A 216 19.99 2.70 11.41
CA ARG A 216 21.39 3.13 11.23
C ARG A 216 21.48 4.62 10.93
N VAL A 217 20.58 5.17 10.11
CA VAL A 217 20.57 6.61 9.78
C VAL A 217 20.20 7.45 11.01
N ASP A 218 19.24 7.02 11.83
CA ASP A 218 18.78 7.79 12.98
C ASP A 218 19.73 7.75 14.17
N LYS A 219 20.42 6.61 14.39
CA LYS A 219 21.41 6.46 15.47
C LYS A 219 22.82 6.93 15.09
N LYS A 220 23.02 7.55 13.92
CA LYS A 220 24.35 8.04 13.54
C LYS A 220 24.88 9.07 14.54
N SER A 221 25.99 8.73 15.19
CA SER A 221 26.89 9.67 15.85
C SER A 221 27.70 10.44 14.80
N HIS A 222 28.28 11.58 15.16
CA HIS A 222 29.14 12.41 14.30
C HIS A 222 30.44 11.72 13.81
N GLU A 223 30.64 10.43 14.12
CA GLU A 223 31.88 9.67 13.90
C GLU A 223 31.72 8.50 12.91
N ALA A 224 30.72 8.53 12.01
CA ALA A 224 30.52 7.44 11.04
C ALA A 224 31.70 7.32 10.06
N THR A 225 32.29 6.13 9.94
CA THR A 225 33.39 5.88 9.00
C THR A 225 32.89 5.88 7.54
N PRO A 226 33.78 6.13 6.55
CA PRO A 226 33.43 5.97 5.13
C PRO A 226 32.86 4.59 4.79
N GLU A 227 33.39 3.53 5.40
CA GLU A 227 32.93 2.16 5.24
C GLU A 227 31.50 1.97 5.79
N ASP A 228 31.19 2.55 6.95
CA ASP A 228 29.84 2.52 7.52
C ASP A 228 28.81 3.22 6.61
N ILE A 229 29.21 4.32 5.97
CA ILE A 229 28.37 5.02 4.99
C ILE A 229 28.09 4.12 3.79
N ILE A 230 29.11 3.45 3.23
CA ILE A 230 28.95 2.51 2.11
C ILE A 230 27.99 1.38 2.50
N GLN A 231 28.18 0.74 3.65
CA GLN A 231 27.29 -0.32 4.12
C GLN A 231 25.85 0.16 4.29
N THR A 232 25.67 1.38 4.82
CA THR A 232 24.34 1.99 4.99
C THR A 232 23.67 2.25 3.64
N ILE A 233 24.42 2.71 2.63
CA ILE A 233 23.93 2.88 1.26
C ILE A 233 23.58 1.52 0.63
N GLU A 234 24.43 0.51 0.78
CA GLU A 234 24.17 -0.84 0.25
C GLU A 234 22.89 -1.44 0.82
N MET A 235 22.64 -1.23 2.11
CA MET A 235 21.43 -1.67 2.80
C MET A 235 20.17 -1.03 2.22
N ALA A 236 20.17 0.30 2.02
CA ALA A 236 19.07 1.00 1.35
C ALA A 236 18.84 0.47 -0.06
N LEU A 237 19.91 0.31 -0.84
CA LEU A 237 19.81 -0.22 -2.21
C LEU A 237 19.38 -1.69 -2.24
N LYS A 238 19.63 -2.48 -1.19
CA LYS A 238 19.11 -3.85 -1.04
C LYS A 238 17.61 -3.82 -0.73
N ALA A 239 17.16 -2.97 0.20
CA ALA A 239 15.74 -2.77 0.49
C ALA A 239 14.93 -2.42 -0.78
N MET A 240 15.38 -1.44 -1.56
CA MET A 240 14.74 -1.07 -2.83
C MET A 240 14.71 -2.21 -3.85
N LYS A 241 15.74 -3.07 -3.87
CA LYS A 241 15.75 -4.27 -4.73
C LYS A 241 14.68 -5.27 -4.28
N CYS A 242 14.58 -5.56 -2.99
CA CYS A 242 13.55 -6.47 -2.44
C CYS A 242 12.14 -5.93 -2.71
N PHE A 243 11.90 -4.64 -2.51
CA PHE A 243 10.61 -4.02 -2.83
C PHE A 243 10.23 -4.13 -4.32
N ARG A 244 11.19 -3.96 -5.24
CA ARG A 244 10.92 -4.20 -6.68
C ARG A 244 10.61 -5.66 -7.00
N ALA A 245 11.28 -6.60 -6.34
CA ALA A 245 10.93 -8.02 -6.47
C ALA A 245 9.50 -8.28 -5.97
N ALA A 246 9.11 -7.70 -4.85
CA ALA A 246 7.74 -7.76 -4.33
C ALA A 246 6.72 -7.15 -5.30
N GLN A 247 7.03 -5.99 -5.90
CA GLN A 247 6.20 -5.36 -6.93
C GLN A 247 6.02 -6.28 -8.16
N GLN A 248 7.09 -6.95 -8.60
CA GLN A 248 7.04 -7.86 -9.75
C GLN A 248 6.21 -9.12 -9.44
N ALA A 249 6.40 -9.72 -8.26
CA ALA A 249 5.58 -10.83 -7.78
C ALA A 249 4.10 -10.43 -7.69
N ALA A 250 3.82 -9.25 -7.11
CA ALA A 250 2.47 -8.74 -6.97
C ALA A 250 1.77 -8.56 -8.33
N LYS A 251 2.47 -8.19 -9.41
CA LYS A 251 1.84 -8.08 -10.73
C LYS A 251 1.28 -9.41 -11.25
N SER A 252 1.92 -10.53 -10.91
CA SER A 252 1.53 -11.87 -11.35
C SER A 252 0.40 -12.48 -10.51
N GLU A 253 0.20 -11.99 -9.28
CA GLU A 253 -0.86 -12.45 -8.38
C GLU A 253 -2.23 -11.92 -8.79
N LYS A 254 -3.21 -12.81 -9.01
CA LYS A 254 -4.59 -12.44 -9.36
C LYS A 254 -5.49 -12.21 -8.16
N GLU A 255 -5.27 -12.92 -7.05
CA GLU A 255 -6.15 -12.89 -5.87
C GLU A 255 -5.77 -11.80 -4.85
N SER A 256 -4.69 -11.06 -5.13
CA SER A 256 -4.02 -10.17 -4.18
C SER A 256 -3.65 -8.83 -4.83
N MET A 257 -3.83 -7.74 -4.08
CA MET A 257 -3.36 -6.39 -4.43
C MET A 257 -2.36 -5.92 -3.37
N ASN A 258 -1.14 -6.45 -3.41
CA ASN A 258 -0.05 -5.95 -2.59
C ASN A 258 0.67 -4.80 -3.29
N ASN A 259 0.40 -3.57 -2.83
CA ASN A 259 1.00 -2.36 -3.38
C ASN A 259 2.09 -1.79 -2.46
N ALA A 260 2.35 -2.42 -1.31
CA ALA A 260 3.23 -1.89 -0.26
C ALA A 260 4.67 -1.66 -0.76
N GLY A 261 5.17 -2.56 -1.61
CA GLY A 261 6.51 -2.45 -2.18
C GLY A 261 6.75 -1.17 -2.98
N TYR A 262 5.73 -0.59 -3.63
CA TYR A 262 5.88 0.70 -4.32
C TYR A 262 6.14 1.82 -3.33
N PHE A 263 5.39 1.85 -2.23
CA PHE A 263 5.57 2.87 -1.21
C PHE A 263 6.90 2.68 -0.47
N GLY A 264 7.24 1.44 -0.11
CA GLY A 264 8.51 1.11 0.56
C GLY A 264 9.73 1.54 -0.26
N GLU A 265 9.71 1.33 -1.58
CA GLU A 265 10.80 1.78 -2.46
C GLU A 265 10.96 3.31 -2.47
N VAL A 266 9.85 4.05 -2.55
CA VAL A 266 9.88 5.52 -2.51
C VAL A 266 10.38 6.05 -1.17
N GLU A 267 9.93 5.48 -0.04
CA GLU A 267 10.38 5.91 1.28
C GLU A 267 11.87 5.69 1.49
N VAL A 268 12.37 4.50 1.15
CA VAL A 268 13.82 4.21 1.23
C VAL A 268 14.59 5.10 0.27
N GLY A 269 14.13 5.25 -0.97
CA GLY A 269 14.79 6.07 -1.97
C GLY A 269 14.90 7.54 -1.56
N CYS A 270 13.81 8.14 -1.08
CA CYS A 270 13.81 9.53 -0.61
C CYS A 270 14.69 9.72 0.63
N ARG A 271 14.67 8.76 1.55
CA ARG A 271 15.53 8.78 2.74
C ARG A 271 17.01 8.59 2.40
N LEU A 272 17.32 7.77 1.39
CA LEU A 272 18.67 7.63 0.85
C LEU A 272 19.13 8.92 0.19
N LEU A 273 18.29 9.60 -0.61
CA LEU A 273 18.61 10.92 -1.17
C LEU A 273 18.95 11.94 -0.05
N ASN A 274 18.17 11.93 1.03
CA ASN A 274 18.45 12.75 2.20
C ASN A 274 19.80 12.41 2.84
N LEU A 275 20.11 11.12 3.04
CA LEU A 275 21.42 10.69 3.55
C LEU A 275 22.57 11.13 2.63
N LEU A 276 22.43 11.00 1.32
CA LEU A 276 23.46 11.45 0.37
C LEU A 276 23.68 12.97 0.49
N SER A 277 22.62 13.74 0.67
CA SER A 277 22.69 15.20 0.81
C SER A 277 23.41 15.67 2.08
N THR A 278 23.61 14.80 3.07
CA THR A 278 24.35 15.13 4.30
C THR A 278 25.85 14.83 4.23
N LEU A 279 26.32 14.25 3.12
CA LEU A 279 27.73 13.92 2.94
C LEU A 279 28.53 15.13 2.45
N ASP A 280 29.75 15.28 2.93
CA ASP A 280 30.61 16.44 2.60
C ASP A 280 30.88 16.59 1.10
N VAL A 281 31.01 15.46 0.38
CA VAL A 281 31.16 15.40 -1.09
C VAL A 281 29.95 15.94 -1.86
N PHE A 282 28.83 16.22 -1.19
CA PHE A 282 27.61 16.77 -1.77
C PHE A 282 27.16 18.03 -1.01
N SER A 283 28.13 18.87 -0.64
CA SER A 283 27.91 20.09 0.15
C SER A 283 26.89 21.04 -0.49
N LYS A 284 26.26 21.87 0.36
CA LYS A 284 25.27 22.86 -0.08
C LYS A 284 25.96 24.06 -0.71
N ASN A 285 25.37 24.57 -1.78
CA ASN A 285 25.73 25.90 -2.31
C ASN A 285 25.09 27.03 -1.48
N THR A 286 25.39 28.28 -1.84
CA THR A 286 24.85 29.50 -1.21
C THR A 286 23.31 29.54 -1.18
N SER A 287 22.65 28.90 -2.16
CA SER A 287 21.19 28.80 -2.29
C SER A 287 20.59 27.61 -1.51
N LYS A 288 21.39 26.91 -0.70
CA LYS A 288 21.01 25.68 0.04
C LYS A 288 20.61 24.51 -0.86
N GLU A 289 21.04 24.51 -2.11
CA GLU A 289 20.86 23.40 -3.06
C GLU A 289 22.08 22.49 -3.08
N HIS A 290 21.94 21.28 -3.63
CA HIS A 290 23.01 20.28 -3.75
C HIS A 290 23.39 20.06 -5.22
N PRO A 291 24.02 21.04 -5.91
CA PRO A 291 24.27 20.96 -7.35
C PRO A 291 25.17 19.77 -7.75
N GLU A 292 26.18 19.44 -6.94
CA GLU A 292 27.04 18.28 -7.18
C GLU A 292 26.29 16.94 -7.10
N LEU A 293 25.34 16.83 -6.16
CA LEU A 293 24.47 15.65 -6.04
C LEU A 293 23.57 15.53 -7.27
N VAL A 294 23.00 16.64 -7.73
CA VAL A 294 22.17 16.69 -8.94
C VAL A 294 22.99 16.27 -10.16
N LEU A 295 24.21 16.80 -10.33
CA LEU A 295 25.11 16.41 -11.42
C LEU A 295 25.45 14.92 -11.36
N TYR A 296 25.79 14.40 -10.18
CA TYR A 296 26.14 12.99 -9.98
C TYR A 296 24.98 12.05 -10.32
N LEU A 297 23.74 12.38 -9.92
CA LEU A 297 22.57 11.53 -10.12
C LEU A 297 21.98 11.64 -11.54
N LEU A 298 22.12 12.78 -12.21
CA LEU A 298 21.50 13.04 -13.52
C LEU A 298 22.45 12.88 -14.72
N THR A 299 23.76 12.86 -14.51
CA THR A 299 24.76 12.82 -15.60
C THR A 299 25.79 11.72 -15.38
N ASP A 300 26.74 11.58 -16.29
CA ASP A 300 27.87 10.63 -16.14
C ASP A 300 28.95 11.11 -15.17
N TYR A 301 28.85 12.35 -14.66
CA TYR A 301 29.77 12.90 -13.66
C TYR A 301 29.87 12.04 -12.39
N ILE A 302 31.08 11.92 -11.83
CA ILE A 302 31.38 11.25 -10.57
C ILE A 302 32.47 12.07 -9.84
N PRO A 303 32.22 12.54 -8.60
CA PRO A 303 33.25 13.21 -7.79
C PRO A 303 34.46 12.29 -7.55
N GLU A 304 35.68 12.83 -7.62
CA GLU A 304 36.92 12.05 -7.51
C GLU A 304 37.04 11.32 -6.16
N ASP A 305 36.58 11.94 -5.07
CA ASP A 305 36.64 11.39 -3.70
C ASP A 305 35.89 10.05 -3.58
N ILE A 306 34.76 9.89 -4.29
CA ILE A 306 33.93 8.67 -4.22
C ILE A 306 34.13 7.74 -5.42
N LYS A 307 34.86 8.15 -6.46
CA LYS A 307 35.00 7.42 -7.73
C LYS A 307 35.52 6.00 -7.58
N LYS A 308 36.55 5.80 -6.75
CA LYS A 308 37.08 4.45 -6.45
C LYS A 308 36.33 3.78 -5.30
N PRO A 309 36.10 4.44 -4.15
CA PRO A 309 35.44 3.79 -3.00
C PRO A 309 34.03 3.27 -3.33
N TRP A 310 33.28 3.97 -4.19
CA TRP A 310 31.89 3.64 -4.52
C TRP A 310 31.72 2.96 -5.88
N ALA A 311 32.79 2.39 -6.45
CA ALA A 311 32.77 1.80 -7.79
C ALA A 311 31.60 0.82 -8.02
N LYS A 312 31.23 0.03 -7.01
CA LYS A 312 30.11 -0.94 -7.07
C LYS A 312 28.72 -0.32 -6.86
N LEU A 313 28.65 0.93 -6.40
CA LEU A 313 27.41 1.62 -6.04
C LEU A 313 26.92 2.57 -7.13
N HIS A 314 27.82 3.14 -7.94
CA HIS A 314 27.49 4.20 -8.89
C HIS A 314 26.32 3.86 -9.82
N SER A 315 26.33 2.69 -10.47
CA SER A 315 25.25 2.28 -11.38
C SER A 315 23.89 2.20 -10.68
N ARG A 316 23.86 1.67 -9.44
CA ARG A 316 22.65 1.54 -8.63
C ARG A 316 22.15 2.90 -8.12
N LEU A 317 23.06 3.78 -7.71
CA LEU A 317 22.77 5.14 -7.25
C LEU A 317 22.25 6.03 -8.37
N LYS A 318 22.86 5.99 -9.56
CA LYS A 318 22.36 6.71 -10.74
C LYS A 318 20.99 6.19 -11.21
N GLY A 319 20.69 4.91 -10.95
CA GLY A 319 19.36 4.36 -11.16
C GLY A 319 18.27 4.90 -10.21
N LEU A 320 18.61 5.57 -9.10
CA LEU A 320 17.64 6.02 -8.08
C LEU A 320 16.53 6.89 -8.67
N ARG A 321 16.89 7.84 -9.55
CA ARG A 321 15.94 8.73 -10.22
C ARG A 321 14.81 7.93 -10.87
N GLN A 322 15.17 7.03 -11.79
CA GLN A 322 14.19 6.27 -12.56
C GLN A 322 13.39 5.31 -11.68
N ASN A 323 14.03 4.69 -10.69
CA ASN A 323 13.37 3.76 -9.78
C ASN A 323 12.27 4.45 -8.95
N ILE A 324 12.61 5.58 -8.31
CA ILE A 324 11.65 6.35 -7.51
C ILE A 324 10.57 6.95 -8.41
N TYR A 325 10.94 7.47 -9.59
CA TYR A 325 9.97 7.96 -10.58
C TYR A 325 8.94 6.91 -10.95
N ASN A 326 9.38 5.69 -11.32
CA ASN A 326 8.49 4.60 -11.72
C ASN A 326 7.53 4.22 -10.59
N ALA A 327 8.01 4.18 -9.35
CA ALA A 327 7.18 3.86 -8.20
C ALA A 327 6.17 4.98 -7.88
N LEU A 328 6.58 6.25 -7.93
CA LEU A 328 5.70 7.40 -7.75
C LEU A 328 4.60 7.46 -8.83
N ASP A 329 4.97 7.22 -10.09
CA ASP A 329 4.04 7.22 -11.22
C ASP A 329 3.01 6.09 -11.08
N TRP A 330 3.46 4.88 -10.74
CA TRP A 330 2.58 3.74 -10.48
C TRP A 330 1.59 4.03 -9.34
N ILE A 331 2.06 4.62 -8.23
CA ILE A 331 1.19 5.01 -7.10
C ILE A 331 0.19 6.07 -7.56
N SER A 332 0.62 7.07 -8.31
CA SER A 332 -0.28 8.09 -8.86
C SER A 332 -1.37 7.48 -9.72
N GLU A 333 -1.02 6.55 -10.60
CA GLU A 333 -1.99 5.86 -11.44
C GLU A 333 -2.97 5.04 -10.59
N ASP A 334 -2.48 4.22 -9.64
CA ASP A 334 -3.33 3.41 -8.75
C ASP A 334 -4.35 4.25 -7.95
N LEU A 335 -3.89 5.40 -7.41
CA LEU A 335 -4.74 6.35 -6.68
C LEU A 335 -5.77 7.09 -7.55
N SER A 336 -5.62 7.04 -8.87
CA SER A 336 -6.58 7.57 -9.83
C SER A 336 -7.73 6.59 -10.11
N TYR A 337 -7.48 5.28 -10.03
CA TYR A 337 -8.50 4.23 -10.24
C TYR A 337 -9.41 4.07 -9.03
N PHE A 338 -8.83 3.87 -7.84
CA PHE A 338 -9.57 3.38 -6.68
C PHE A 338 -9.72 4.43 -5.59
N GLN A 339 -10.87 4.40 -4.90
CA GLN A 339 -11.08 5.17 -3.69
C GLN A 339 -10.13 4.63 -2.63
N THR A 340 -9.21 5.48 -2.20
CA THR A 340 -8.57 5.27 -0.90
C THR A 340 -9.59 5.64 0.16
N ASP A 341 -9.83 4.75 1.12
CA ASP A 341 -10.65 5.06 2.28
C ASP A 341 -10.01 6.25 2.98
N LYS A 342 -10.52 7.44 2.69
CA LYS A 342 -10.03 8.71 3.23
C LYS A 342 -10.14 8.61 4.75
N ASN A 343 -9.02 8.35 5.39
CA ASN A 343 -8.75 8.66 6.79
C ASN A 343 -9.65 7.91 7.79
N GLN A 344 -9.18 6.77 8.29
CA GLN A 344 -9.32 6.49 9.71
C GLN A 344 -8.34 7.43 10.44
N THR A 345 -8.75 8.67 10.69
CA THR A 345 -8.12 9.59 11.66
C THR A 345 -8.48 9.16 13.08
N ASP A 346 -8.12 7.93 13.42
CA ASP A 346 -7.87 7.58 14.82
C ASP A 346 -6.36 7.67 14.95
N GLU A 347 -5.90 8.61 15.77
CA GLU A 347 -4.49 8.98 15.96
C GLU A 347 -3.64 7.87 16.60
N ASP A 348 -4.22 6.75 17.00
CA ASP A 348 -3.49 5.65 17.61
C ASP A 348 -3.51 4.42 16.71
N ASN A 349 -2.35 4.13 16.11
CA ASN A 349 -1.73 2.81 15.97
C ASN A 349 -0.70 2.87 14.84
N GLU A 350 0.51 2.37 15.10
CA GLU A 350 1.55 2.16 14.10
C GLU A 350 1.07 1.15 13.05
N ARG A 351 0.49 1.65 11.95
CA ARG A 351 -0.02 0.85 10.84
C ARG A 351 1.12 0.51 9.89
N GLU A 352 1.73 -0.66 10.02
CA GLU A 352 2.77 -1.11 9.08
C GLU A 352 2.31 -1.17 7.60
N GLU A 353 1.02 -1.31 7.33
CA GLU A 353 0.51 -1.61 5.97
C GLU A 353 -0.34 -0.51 5.33
N GLN A 354 -0.76 0.52 6.08
CA GLN A 354 -1.65 1.55 5.54
C GLN A 354 -1.08 2.93 5.73
N ILE A 355 -0.71 3.55 4.61
CA ILE A 355 -0.26 4.93 4.61
C ILE A 355 -1.47 5.85 4.84
N PRO A 356 -1.48 6.62 5.95
CA PRO A 356 -2.55 7.55 6.20
C PRO A 356 -2.54 8.64 5.12
N ASN A 357 -3.70 8.88 4.52
CA ASN A 357 -3.87 9.82 3.41
C ASN A 357 -2.85 9.61 2.26
N PRO A 358 -2.98 8.53 1.46
CA PRO A 358 -2.00 8.19 0.41
C PRO A 358 -1.72 9.31 -0.60
N ARG A 359 -2.71 10.17 -0.90
CA ARG A 359 -2.53 11.32 -1.79
C ARG A 359 -1.71 12.44 -1.16
N GLY A 360 -1.95 12.72 0.11
CA GLY A 360 -1.14 13.66 0.89
C GLY A 360 0.30 13.16 1.04
N TRP A 361 0.46 11.85 1.30
CA TRP A 361 1.77 11.21 1.31
C TRP A 361 2.46 11.32 -0.05
N LEU A 362 1.79 11.03 -1.17
CA LEU A 362 2.36 11.11 -2.52
C LEU A 362 2.86 12.53 -2.82
N LYS A 363 2.04 13.54 -2.53
CA LYS A 363 2.43 14.96 -2.70
C LYS A 363 3.69 15.33 -1.91
N ARG A 364 3.82 14.83 -0.66
CA ARG A 364 5.01 15.06 0.17
C ARG A 364 6.24 14.37 -0.41
N GLN A 365 6.13 13.09 -0.77
CA GLN A 365 7.26 12.33 -1.31
C GLN A 365 7.72 12.85 -2.67
N CYS A 366 6.80 13.22 -3.58
CA CYS A 366 7.16 13.87 -4.84
C CYS A 366 7.98 15.15 -4.63
N LYS A 367 7.60 15.96 -3.63
CA LYS A 367 8.36 17.18 -3.30
C LYS A 367 9.76 16.85 -2.77
N VAL A 368 9.89 15.87 -1.88
CA VAL A 368 11.20 15.43 -1.35
C VAL A 368 12.09 14.92 -2.48
N TYR A 369 11.57 13.99 -3.28
CA TYR A 369 12.24 13.45 -4.47
C TYR A 369 12.74 14.56 -5.40
N ALA A 370 11.88 15.51 -5.75
CA ALA A 370 12.22 16.61 -6.63
C ALA A 370 13.28 17.55 -6.04
N THR A 371 13.23 17.82 -4.73
CA THR A 371 14.13 18.76 -4.07
C THR A 371 15.60 18.36 -4.21
N PHE A 372 15.90 17.06 -4.16
CA PHE A 372 17.26 16.54 -4.30
C PHE A 372 17.72 16.34 -5.76
N LEU A 373 16.82 16.57 -6.72
CA LEU A 373 17.07 16.39 -8.15
C LEU A 373 16.86 17.69 -8.96
N SER A 374 16.43 18.77 -8.30
CA SER A 374 16.27 20.10 -8.88
C SER A 374 17.38 21.01 -8.40
N SER A 375 17.94 21.82 -9.30
CA SER A 375 18.77 22.97 -8.95
C SER A 375 18.44 24.12 -9.88
N GLU A 376 18.13 25.29 -9.31
CA GLU A 376 17.86 26.51 -10.08
C GLU A 376 19.17 27.07 -10.66
N THR A 377 20.30 26.92 -9.96
CA THR A 377 21.63 27.30 -10.47
C THR A 377 22.00 26.57 -11.76
N LEU A 378 21.71 25.26 -11.84
CA LEU A 378 22.00 24.45 -13.03
C LEU A 378 21.01 24.68 -14.19
N MET A 379 19.89 25.39 -13.98
CA MET A 379 18.98 25.78 -15.05
C MET A 379 19.49 26.98 -15.85
N GLU A 380 20.19 27.89 -15.19
CA GLU A 380 20.71 29.14 -15.79
C GLU A 380 22.01 28.90 -16.57
N GLU A 381 22.72 27.81 -16.27
CA GLU A 381 23.89 27.37 -17.02
C GLU A 381 23.49 26.72 -18.35
N ASN A 382 23.81 27.36 -19.47
CA ASN A 382 23.59 26.86 -20.84
C ASN A 382 24.35 25.53 -21.07
N GLY A 383 23.73 24.41 -20.70
CA GLY A 383 24.19 23.04 -20.95
C GLY A 383 23.45 22.35 -22.10
N ALA A 384 23.75 21.06 -22.32
CA ALA A 384 23.09 20.22 -23.33
C ALA A 384 21.56 20.18 -23.15
N GLU A 385 20.81 20.23 -24.25
CA GLU A 385 19.34 20.33 -24.31
C GLU A 385 18.61 19.29 -23.41
N SER A 386 19.12 18.06 -23.36
CA SER A 386 18.57 16.98 -22.52
C SER A 386 18.76 17.20 -21.02
N LYS A 387 19.87 17.83 -20.60
CA LYS A 387 20.15 18.19 -19.19
C LYS A 387 19.16 19.26 -18.73
N THR A 388 18.92 20.26 -19.57
CA THR A 388 17.94 21.33 -19.32
C THR A 388 16.52 20.77 -19.21
N GLN A 389 16.15 19.81 -20.06
CA GLN A 389 14.84 19.16 -20.01
C GLN A 389 14.60 18.37 -18.70
N LEU A 390 15.58 17.57 -18.25
CA LEU A 390 15.45 16.81 -17.00
C LEU A 390 15.35 17.73 -15.78
N ILE A 391 16.17 18.77 -15.71
CA ILE A 391 16.12 19.74 -14.60
C ILE A 391 14.77 20.49 -14.61
N ARG A 392 14.26 20.85 -15.79
CA ARG A 392 12.91 21.43 -15.97
C ARG A 392 11.82 20.49 -15.45
N GLN A 393 11.87 19.20 -15.80
CA GLN A 393 10.95 18.18 -15.28
C GLN A 393 10.99 18.08 -13.75
N MET A 394 12.19 18.08 -13.15
CA MET A 394 12.33 18.01 -11.69
C MET A 394 11.76 19.25 -10.99
N ASN A 395 11.87 20.43 -11.60
CA ASN A 395 11.19 21.62 -11.10
C ASN A 395 9.67 21.52 -11.19
N ILE A 396 9.11 21.01 -12.30
CA ILE A 396 7.67 20.73 -12.41
C ILE A 396 7.21 19.79 -11.29
N TYR A 397 7.98 18.73 -11.02
CA TYR A 397 7.75 17.81 -9.89
C TYR A 397 7.78 18.53 -8.52
N LYS A 398 8.75 19.43 -8.28
CA LYS A 398 8.90 20.22 -7.05
C LYS A 398 7.64 21.03 -6.71
N TYR A 399 6.99 21.57 -7.73
CA TYR A 399 5.73 22.34 -7.57
C TYR A 399 4.46 21.48 -7.59
N GLY A 400 4.57 20.16 -7.80
CA GLY A 400 3.42 19.22 -7.77
C GLY A 400 2.79 18.95 -9.14
N GLY A 401 3.44 19.35 -10.23
CA GLY A 401 3.03 19.07 -11.60
C GLY A 401 3.55 17.74 -12.16
N GLY A 402 4.24 16.94 -11.33
CA GLY A 402 4.92 15.73 -11.78
C GLY A 402 4.04 14.49 -11.97
N ASN A 403 2.80 14.47 -11.46
CA ASN A 403 1.90 13.36 -11.71
C ASN A 403 0.42 13.78 -11.67
N VAL A 404 -0.43 12.96 -12.27
CA VAL A 404 -1.87 13.19 -12.40
C VAL A 404 -2.55 13.42 -11.04
N THR A 405 -2.23 12.59 -10.04
CA THR A 405 -2.87 12.68 -8.73
C THR A 405 -2.48 13.95 -7.98
N THR A 406 -1.23 14.42 -8.09
CA THR A 406 -0.78 15.67 -7.45
C THR A 406 -1.35 16.89 -8.16
N ILE A 407 -1.44 16.88 -9.49
CA ILE A 407 -2.09 17.97 -10.25
C ILE A 407 -3.56 18.10 -9.84
N LEU A 408 -4.32 17.00 -9.87
CA LEU A 408 -5.73 17.01 -9.48
C LEU A 408 -5.95 17.36 -7.99
N SER A 409 -4.93 17.20 -7.14
CA SER A 409 -5.02 17.59 -5.73
C SER A 409 -5.24 19.09 -5.53
N PHE A 410 -4.84 19.94 -6.49
CA PHE A 410 -5.09 21.39 -6.45
C PHE A 410 -6.59 21.73 -6.44
N LEU A 411 -7.45 20.89 -7.03
CA LEU A 411 -8.92 21.06 -6.97
C LEU A 411 -9.49 20.90 -5.56
N SER A 412 -8.73 20.28 -4.66
CA SER A 412 -9.10 20.03 -3.25
C SER A 412 -8.38 20.96 -2.28
N ASP A 413 -7.53 21.89 -2.76
CA ASP A 413 -6.78 22.78 -1.88
C ASP A 413 -7.73 23.71 -1.10
N LYS A 414 -7.31 24.07 0.12
CA LYS A 414 -8.03 25.03 0.96
C LYS A 414 -7.77 26.46 0.51
N ASN A 415 -6.64 26.72 -0.12
CA ASN A 415 -6.24 28.03 -0.60
C ASN A 415 -6.16 28.06 -2.12
N ASP A 416 -7.29 28.39 -2.75
CA ASP A 416 -7.41 28.41 -4.21
C ASP A 416 -6.43 29.44 -4.84
N LYS A 417 -6.18 30.59 -4.21
CA LYS A 417 -5.20 31.59 -4.71
C LYS A 417 -3.79 31.02 -4.82
N LYS A 418 -3.35 30.28 -3.79
CA LYS A 418 -2.04 29.61 -3.79
C LYS A 418 -1.98 28.51 -4.87
N ALA A 419 -3.05 27.73 -5.02
CA ALA A 419 -3.14 26.69 -6.02
C ALA A 419 -3.03 27.26 -7.44
N ILE A 420 -3.75 28.36 -7.73
CA ILE A 420 -3.71 29.08 -9.02
C ILE A 420 -2.28 29.53 -9.33
N HIS A 421 -1.65 30.28 -8.42
CA HIS A 421 -0.28 30.76 -8.64
C HIS A 421 0.73 29.62 -8.86
N THR A 422 0.56 28.51 -8.15
CA THR A 422 1.42 27.33 -8.32
C THR A 422 1.23 26.68 -9.69
N LEU A 423 -0.01 26.56 -10.16
CA LEU A 423 -0.33 26.02 -11.49
C LEU A 423 0.19 26.92 -12.61
N GLU A 424 0.03 28.25 -12.49
CA GLU A 424 0.59 29.21 -13.46
C GLU A 424 2.11 29.11 -13.52
N LYS A 425 2.77 28.94 -12.36
CA LYS A 425 4.21 28.69 -12.30
C LYS A 425 4.59 27.37 -12.96
N ILE A 426 3.85 26.28 -12.72
CA ILE A 426 4.07 25.00 -13.41
C ILE A 426 3.98 25.16 -14.93
N ILE A 427 2.92 25.82 -15.41
CA ILE A 427 2.70 26.06 -16.84
C ILE A 427 3.84 26.89 -17.44
N SER A 428 4.38 27.87 -16.70
CA SER A 428 5.52 28.68 -17.16
C SER A 428 6.83 27.91 -17.34
N PHE A 429 6.97 26.70 -16.77
CA PHE A 429 8.14 25.86 -17.04
C PHE A 429 8.05 25.16 -18.39
N PHE A 430 6.89 25.12 -19.05
CA PHE A 430 6.77 24.60 -20.41
C PHE A 430 7.03 25.70 -21.42
N SER A 431 7.51 25.34 -22.62
CA SER A 431 7.72 26.29 -23.72
C SER A 431 6.45 27.04 -24.08
N GLU A 432 6.59 28.29 -24.54
CA GLU A 432 5.49 29.10 -25.08
C GLU A 432 4.88 28.51 -26.35
N ASP A 433 5.62 27.64 -27.07
CA ASP A 433 5.11 26.85 -28.19
C ASP A 433 5.27 25.33 -27.91
N PRO A 434 4.27 24.70 -27.27
CA PRO A 434 4.29 23.28 -26.93
C PRO A 434 4.17 22.34 -28.15
N GLN A 435 3.82 22.86 -29.32
CA GLN A 435 3.75 22.07 -30.56
C GLN A 435 5.13 21.97 -31.24
N ARG A 436 5.95 23.02 -31.12
CA ARG A 436 7.35 23.01 -31.59
C ARG A 436 8.30 22.31 -30.62
N ASP A 437 8.00 22.36 -29.33
CA ASP A 437 8.79 21.66 -28.31
C ASP A 437 8.50 20.15 -28.39
N ASN A 438 9.54 19.31 -28.52
CA ASN A 438 9.40 17.86 -28.62
C ASN A 438 9.08 17.25 -27.24
N LEU A 439 7.94 17.63 -26.67
CA LEU A 439 7.49 17.19 -25.35
C LEU A 439 7.32 15.67 -25.34
N GLU A 440 7.90 15.04 -24.33
CA GLU A 440 7.64 13.64 -24.01
C GLU A 440 6.14 13.44 -23.76
N ASP A 441 5.63 12.26 -24.12
CA ASP A 441 4.19 11.99 -24.06
C ASP A 441 3.64 12.12 -22.62
N THR A 442 4.43 11.83 -21.58
CA THR A 442 4.07 12.06 -20.17
C THR A 442 3.97 13.55 -19.81
N ASP A 443 4.97 14.35 -20.21
CA ASP A 443 4.97 15.79 -19.96
C ASP A 443 3.78 16.47 -20.62
N ARG A 444 3.41 16.00 -21.83
CA ARG A 444 2.22 16.46 -22.56
C ARG A 444 0.92 16.15 -21.80
N ILE A 445 0.80 14.97 -21.17
CA ILE A 445 -0.34 14.62 -20.32
C ILE A 445 -0.42 15.58 -19.12
N HIS A 446 0.70 15.79 -18.42
CA HIS A 446 0.75 16.68 -17.26
C HIS A 446 0.43 18.13 -17.62
N TYR A 447 0.94 18.61 -18.76
CA TYR A 447 0.68 19.95 -19.27
C TYR A 447 -0.81 20.19 -19.55
N ILE A 448 -1.45 19.31 -20.34
CA ILE A 448 -2.89 19.39 -20.64
C ILE A 448 -3.71 19.36 -19.34
N LEU A 449 -3.33 18.48 -18.40
CA LEU A 449 -4.04 18.36 -17.13
C LEU A 449 -3.88 19.60 -16.23
N CYS A 450 -2.73 20.28 -16.27
CA CYS A 450 -2.52 21.54 -15.56
C CYS A 450 -3.42 22.66 -16.11
N HIS A 451 -3.51 22.78 -17.44
CA HIS A 451 -4.46 23.70 -18.09
C HIS A 451 -5.91 23.39 -17.71
N PHE A 452 -6.28 22.11 -17.75
CA PHE A 452 -7.62 21.67 -17.36
C PHE A 452 -7.95 22.04 -15.89
N THR A 453 -6.99 21.80 -14.99
CA THR A 453 -7.14 22.09 -13.55
C THR A 453 -7.17 23.60 -13.28
N LEU A 454 -6.33 24.37 -13.98
CA LEU A 454 -6.29 25.83 -13.86
C LEU A 454 -7.55 26.46 -14.43
N ALA A 455 -8.09 25.97 -15.55
CA ALA A 455 -9.32 26.49 -16.15
C ALA A 455 -10.47 26.46 -15.15
N TYR A 456 -10.56 25.39 -14.34
CA TYR A 456 -11.56 25.32 -13.29
C TYR A 456 -11.33 26.33 -12.15
N LEU A 457 -10.08 26.51 -11.69
CA LEU A 457 -9.77 27.38 -10.55
C LEU A 457 -9.75 28.87 -10.92
N SER A 458 -9.29 29.21 -12.13
CA SER A 458 -9.13 30.58 -12.64
C SER A 458 -9.52 30.65 -14.13
N PRO A 459 -10.83 30.70 -14.45
CA PRO A 459 -11.38 30.80 -15.81
C PRO A 459 -10.69 31.81 -16.73
N GLY A 460 -10.26 32.94 -16.17
CA GLY A 460 -9.74 34.09 -16.90
C GLY A 460 -8.22 34.24 -16.82
N SER A 461 -7.49 33.20 -16.41
CA SER A 461 -6.02 33.27 -16.41
C SER A 461 -5.50 33.42 -17.84
N SER A 462 -4.62 34.41 -18.05
CA SER A 462 -3.96 34.66 -19.33
C SER A 462 -3.03 33.54 -19.78
N ARG A 463 -2.72 32.59 -18.89
CA ARG A 463 -1.89 31.42 -19.17
C ARG A 463 -2.67 30.26 -19.80
N LEU A 464 -3.99 30.32 -19.88
CA LEU A 464 -4.80 29.21 -20.39
C LEU A 464 -4.75 29.11 -21.92
N LEU A 465 -4.64 27.89 -22.41
CA LEU A 465 -4.87 27.58 -23.82
C LEU A 465 -6.36 27.35 -24.08
N ASP A 466 -6.79 27.66 -25.30
CA ASP A 466 -8.14 27.35 -25.75
C ASP A 466 -8.33 25.82 -25.92
N LEU A 467 -9.60 25.40 -25.97
CA LEU A 467 -9.96 23.99 -26.06
C LEU A 467 -9.46 23.32 -27.37
N GLN A 468 -9.40 24.06 -28.47
CA GLN A 468 -8.96 23.52 -29.76
C GLN A 468 -7.47 23.21 -29.74
N THR A 469 -6.65 24.11 -29.18
CA THR A 469 -5.22 23.90 -28.96
C THR A 469 -4.98 22.70 -28.02
N LEU A 470 -5.75 22.55 -26.95
CA LEU A 470 -5.67 21.37 -26.07
C LEU A 470 -6.05 20.07 -26.79
N ARG A 471 -7.06 20.10 -27.66
CA ARG A 471 -7.43 18.95 -28.51
C ARG A 471 -6.31 18.56 -29.46
N GLU A 472 -5.68 19.51 -30.12
CA GLU A 472 -4.55 19.28 -31.01
C GLU A 472 -3.36 18.64 -30.28
N LEU A 473 -3.03 19.16 -29.09
CA LEU A 473 -2.00 18.58 -28.23
C LEU A 473 -2.33 17.13 -27.84
N SER A 474 -3.59 16.78 -27.68
CA SER A 474 -3.99 15.41 -27.32
C SER A 474 -4.05 14.42 -28.50
N MET A 475 -4.01 14.88 -29.75
CA MET A 475 -4.15 14.02 -30.95
C MET A 475 -3.12 12.89 -31.05
N PRO A 476 -1.86 13.03 -30.62
CA PRO A 476 -0.90 11.92 -30.63
C PRO A 476 -1.38 10.69 -29.84
N PHE A 477 -2.16 10.88 -28.78
CA PHE A 477 -2.68 9.77 -27.95
C PHE A 477 -3.66 8.86 -28.71
N TYR A 478 -4.30 9.40 -29.76
CA TYR A 478 -5.18 8.65 -30.65
C TYR A 478 -4.47 8.17 -31.93
N LYS A 479 -3.66 9.04 -32.56
CA LYS A 479 -3.04 8.76 -33.87
C LYS A 479 -1.93 7.70 -33.80
N LYS A 480 -1.15 7.66 -32.70
CA LYS A 480 -0.04 6.70 -32.53
C LYS A 480 -0.57 5.31 -32.11
N ARG A 481 -1.29 4.61 -32.99
CA ARG A 481 -1.94 3.31 -32.69
C ARG A 481 -0.99 2.19 -32.23
N LYS A 482 0.31 2.29 -32.53
CA LYS A 482 1.33 1.31 -32.11
C LYS A 482 1.91 1.60 -30.72
N THR A 483 1.68 2.80 -30.18
CA THR A 483 2.19 3.21 -28.86
C THR A 483 1.13 2.92 -27.81
N THR A 484 1.55 2.32 -26.69
CA THR A 484 0.66 2.13 -25.54
C THR A 484 0.76 3.35 -24.64
N PHE A 485 -0.37 4.05 -24.43
CA PHE A 485 -0.45 5.20 -23.54
C PHE A 485 -1.01 4.80 -22.16
N PRO A 486 -0.64 5.54 -21.10
CA PRO A 486 -1.23 5.33 -19.78
C PRO A 486 -2.71 5.72 -19.77
N ALA A 487 -3.45 5.22 -18.77
CA ALA A 487 -4.89 5.48 -18.65
C ALA A 487 -5.23 6.97 -18.58
N SER A 488 -4.34 7.78 -18.01
CA SER A 488 -4.47 9.24 -17.93
C SER A 488 -4.59 9.92 -19.29
N ALA A 489 -3.91 9.43 -20.33
CA ALA A 489 -3.99 9.99 -21.67
C ALA A 489 -5.38 9.76 -22.29
N HIS A 490 -5.89 8.53 -22.17
CA HIS A 490 -7.23 8.19 -22.64
C HIS A 490 -8.31 8.90 -21.81
N PHE A 491 -8.07 9.09 -20.51
CA PHE A 491 -8.94 9.89 -19.65
C PHE A 491 -8.99 11.37 -20.09
N LEU A 492 -7.87 11.97 -20.49
CA LEU A 492 -7.89 13.32 -21.07
C LEU A 492 -8.71 13.39 -22.36
N LEU A 493 -8.62 12.38 -23.23
CA LEU A 493 -9.45 12.32 -24.45
C LEU A 493 -10.94 12.31 -24.12
N THR A 494 -11.37 11.59 -23.07
CA THR A 494 -12.80 11.62 -22.68
C THR A 494 -13.23 13.00 -22.19
N LEU A 495 -12.36 13.74 -21.51
CA LEU A 495 -12.65 15.10 -21.07
C LEU A 495 -12.70 16.11 -22.23
N LEU A 496 -11.74 16.06 -23.15
CA LEU A 496 -11.60 17.03 -24.25
C LEU A 496 -12.61 16.79 -25.39
N TYR A 497 -12.98 15.53 -25.62
CA TYR A 497 -13.87 15.11 -26.71
C TYR A 497 -15.26 14.70 -26.22
N TRP A 498 -15.63 14.94 -24.96
CA TRP A 498 -17.04 14.80 -24.55
C TRP A 498 -17.94 15.70 -25.43
N PRO A 499 -19.16 15.27 -25.78
CA PRO A 499 -20.10 16.08 -26.57
C PRO A 499 -20.38 17.44 -25.93
N ASP A 500 -20.63 18.44 -26.76
CA ASP A 500 -20.83 19.84 -26.40
C ASP A 500 -21.87 20.47 -27.31
N ALA A 501 -23.04 20.83 -26.77
CA ALA A 501 -24.12 21.37 -27.60
C ALA A 501 -23.81 22.75 -28.21
N ALA A 502 -22.86 23.52 -27.65
CA ALA A 502 -22.48 24.82 -28.20
C ALA A 502 -21.39 24.69 -29.28
N LEU A 503 -20.43 23.78 -29.08
CA LEU A 503 -19.26 23.62 -29.95
C LEU A 503 -19.42 22.54 -31.02
N ASP A 504 -20.32 21.56 -30.83
CA ASP A 504 -20.54 20.44 -31.75
C ASP A 504 -21.97 20.46 -32.32
N LYS A 505 -22.31 21.54 -33.03
CA LYS A 505 -23.63 21.68 -33.69
C LYS A 505 -23.82 20.67 -34.83
N ASP A 506 -22.74 20.30 -35.50
CA ASP A 506 -22.71 19.31 -36.58
C ASP A 506 -22.07 18.00 -36.10
N SER A 507 -22.58 16.86 -36.58
CA SER A 507 -22.03 15.55 -36.25
C SER A 507 -20.59 15.41 -36.80
N ASN A 508 -19.62 15.19 -35.91
CA ASN A 508 -18.22 14.96 -36.28
C ASN A 508 -17.85 13.50 -35.96
N SER A 509 -17.90 12.63 -36.98
CA SER A 509 -17.61 11.20 -36.83
C SER A 509 -16.20 10.93 -36.27
N GLY A 510 -15.21 11.74 -36.66
CA GLY A 510 -13.83 11.60 -36.16
C GLY A 510 -13.71 11.87 -34.66
N LYS A 511 -14.49 12.81 -34.13
CA LYS A 511 -14.56 13.09 -32.69
C LYS A 511 -15.21 11.92 -31.94
N ASP A 512 -16.31 11.40 -32.45
CA ASP A 512 -17.02 10.28 -31.84
C ASP A 512 -16.15 9.02 -31.80
N ASP A 513 -15.34 8.78 -32.84
CA ASP A 513 -14.39 7.68 -32.90
C ASP A 513 -13.27 7.81 -31.86
N ILE A 514 -12.73 9.02 -31.67
CA ILE A 514 -11.73 9.30 -30.62
C ILE A 514 -12.31 8.98 -29.24
N LEU A 515 -13.53 9.46 -28.95
CA LEU A 515 -14.19 9.26 -27.66
C LEU A 515 -14.50 7.78 -27.41
N LYS A 516 -15.06 7.07 -28.39
CA LYS A 516 -15.35 5.62 -28.28
C LYS A 516 -14.07 4.82 -28.04
N SER A 517 -13.03 5.08 -28.82
CA SER A 517 -11.72 4.42 -28.66
C SER A 517 -11.12 4.65 -27.27
N ALA A 518 -11.22 5.88 -26.75
CA ALA A 518 -10.76 6.20 -25.39
C ALA A 518 -11.57 5.45 -24.31
N LEU A 519 -12.90 5.39 -24.44
CA LEU A 519 -13.77 4.67 -23.49
C LEU A 519 -13.51 3.16 -23.50
N GLU A 520 -13.39 2.55 -24.68
CA GLU A 520 -13.08 1.12 -24.83
C GLU A 520 -11.71 0.79 -24.24
N THR A 521 -10.72 1.64 -24.50
CA THR A 521 -9.36 1.46 -23.97
C THR A 521 -9.33 1.60 -22.45
N LEU A 522 -10.01 2.61 -21.89
CA LEU A 522 -10.12 2.79 -20.44
C LEU A 522 -10.81 1.60 -19.77
N LYS A 523 -11.89 1.08 -20.37
CA LYS A 523 -12.57 -0.12 -19.88
C LYS A 523 -11.62 -1.32 -19.84
N ARG A 524 -10.88 -1.55 -20.94
CA ARG A 524 -9.88 -2.63 -21.01
C ARG A 524 -8.77 -2.46 -19.95
N LEU A 525 -8.23 -1.26 -19.78
CA LEU A 525 -7.18 -1.00 -18.79
C LEU A 525 -7.70 -1.19 -17.35
N HIS A 526 -8.93 -0.75 -17.09
CA HIS A 526 -9.62 -1.04 -15.83
C HIS A 526 -9.77 -2.54 -15.60
N ASP A 527 -10.19 -3.30 -16.61
CA ASP A 527 -10.40 -4.75 -16.50
C ASP A 527 -9.08 -5.53 -16.29
N ILE A 528 -7.94 -4.98 -16.77
CA ILE A 528 -6.61 -5.51 -16.46
C ILE A 528 -6.19 -5.16 -15.02
N LYS A 529 -6.51 -3.94 -14.57
CA LYS A 529 -6.15 -3.45 -13.23
C LYS A 529 -6.99 -4.13 -12.14
N ILE A 530 -8.24 -4.47 -12.45
CA ILE A 530 -9.18 -5.09 -11.51
C ILE A 530 -8.86 -6.58 -11.36
N LYS A 531 -8.16 -6.89 -10.28
CA LYS A 531 -7.78 -8.26 -9.90
C LYS A 531 -8.97 -9.04 -9.32
N ASP A 532 -8.81 -10.31 -8.99
CA ASP A 532 -9.83 -11.16 -8.33
C ASP A 532 -9.95 -10.88 -6.82
N VAL A 533 -9.91 -9.60 -6.45
CA VAL A 533 -10.04 -9.14 -5.06
C VAL A 533 -11.49 -8.81 -4.67
N ALA A 534 -11.76 -8.76 -3.37
CA ALA A 534 -13.08 -8.42 -2.84
C ALA A 534 -13.60 -7.06 -3.36
N PRO A 535 -14.91 -6.90 -3.65
CA PRO A 535 -15.49 -5.68 -4.23
C PRO A 535 -15.16 -4.38 -3.47
N ARG A 536 -15.02 -4.45 -2.14
CA ARG A 536 -14.62 -3.31 -1.31
C ARG A 536 -13.28 -2.68 -1.72
N LYS A 537 -12.34 -3.49 -2.22
CA LYS A 537 -11.03 -3.03 -2.71
C LYS A 537 -11.08 -2.48 -4.14
N LYS A 538 -12.22 -2.61 -4.83
CA LYS A 538 -12.44 -2.25 -6.24
C LYS A 538 -13.25 -0.97 -6.42
N LYS A 539 -13.51 -0.22 -5.35
CA LYS A 539 -14.39 0.95 -5.42
C LYS A 539 -13.74 2.06 -6.24
N ILE A 540 -14.32 2.43 -7.37
CA ILE A 540 -13.75 3.42 -8.30
C ILE A 540 -13.78 4.84 -7.71
N TYR A 541 -12.69 5.58 -7.89
CA TYR A 541 -12.61 6.99 -7.50
C TYR A 541 -13.25 7.91 -8.54
N THR A 542 -14.32 8.59 -8.15
CA THR A 542 -14.95 9.64 -8.98
C THR A 542 -14.20 10.96 -8.83
N ILE A 543 -13.55 11.42 -9.90
CA ILE A 543 -12.86 12.72 -9.95
C ILE A 543 -13.85 13.84 -10.34
N PHE A 544 -14.61 13.61 -11.42
CA PHE A 544 -15.50 14.59 -12.03
C PHE A 544 -16.90 14.03 -12.25
N PHE A 545 -17.86 14.93 -12.38
CA PHE A 545 -19.21 14.71 -12.87
C PHE A 545 -19.45 15.52 -14.15
N LEU A 546 -20.46 15.13 -14.92
CA LEU A 546 -20.88 15.86 -16.10
C LEU A 546 -22.00 16.85 -15.73
N GLY A 547 -21.82 18.10 -16.11
CA GLY A 547 -22.77 19.21 -15.94
C GLY A 547 -23.39 19.66 -17.26
N LYS A 548 -24.14 20.77 -17.20
CA LYS A 548 -24.86 21.38 -18.34
C LYS A 548 -24.12 22.53 -19.03
N GLY A 549 -22.94 22.92 -18.53
CA GLY A 549 -22.12 23.97 -19.11
C GLY A 549 -21.53 23.59 -20.49
N TYR A 550 -20.69 24.47 -21.03
CA TYR A 550 -20.01 24.31 -22.32
C TYR A 550 -18.49 24.34 -22.16
N GLY A 551 -17.76 23.82 -23.14
CA GLY A 551 -16.31 23.75 -23.12
C GLY A 551 -15.77 22.96 -21.93
N LEU A 552 -14.83 23.55 -21.18
CA LEU A 552 -14.27 22.95 -19.97
C LEU A 552 -15.24 22.97 -18.77
N TRP A 553 -16.25 23.86 -18.78
CA TRP A 553 -17.21 24.06 -17.68
C TRP A 553 -18.18 22.91 -17.47
N LYS A 554 -18.40 22.10 -18.52
CA LYS A 554 -19.27 20.92 -18.43
C LYS A 554 -18.69 19.81 -17.55
N ILE A 555 -17.41 19.86 -17.23
CA ILE A 555 -16.77 18.89 -16.34
C ILE A 555 -16.70 19.51 -14.95
N VAL A 556 -17.51 18.98 -14.04
CA VAL A 556 -17.64 19.51 -12.68
C VAL A 556 -16.85 18.65 -11.70
N PRO A 557 -15.81 19.19 -11.02
CA PRO A 557 -15.07 18.45 -10.00
C PRO A 557 -15.97 18.00 -8.86
N LYS A 558 -15.83 16.74 -8.44
CA LYS A 558 -16.50 16.23 -7.25
C LYS A 558 -16.22 17.09 -6.00
N THR A 559 -15.03 17.69 -5.93
CA THR A 559 -14.63 18.57 -4.83
C THR A 559 -15.52 19.80 -4.68
N LYS A 560 -16.15 20.29 -5.76
CA LYS A 560 -17.15 21.38 -5.72
C LYS A 560 -18.33 20.98 -4.84
N ILE A 561 -18.84 19.76 -5.05
CA ILE A 561 -19.95 19.20 -4.27
C ILE A 561 -19.48 18.90 -2.84
N ASP A 562 -18.32 18.24 -2.68
CA ASP A 562 -17.78 17.89 -1.36
C ASP A 562 -17.53 19.11 -0.46
N LYS A 563 -17.11 20.27 -1.02
CA LYS A 563 -16.93 21.54 -0.29
C LYS A 563 -18.25 22.12 0.24
N LEU A 564 -19.38 21.81 -0.39
CA LEU A 564 -20.71 22.28 0.03
C LEU A 564 -21.38 21.36 1.06
N MET A 565 -20.94 20.10 1.13
CA MET A 565 -21.49 19.12 2.05
C MET A 565 -21.10 19.43 3.50
N LYS A 566 -22.11 19.57 4.36
CA LYS A 566 -21.95 19.69 5.82
C LYS A 566 -22.01 18.32 6.49
N GLY A 567 -21.51 18.22 7.71
CA GLY A 567 -21.59 17.01 8.53
C GLY A 567 -20.27 16.23 8.63
N SER A 568 -20.32 15.18 9.45
CA SER A 568 -19.19 14.26 9.64
C SER A 568 -18.84 13.54 8.33
N LEU A 569 -17.65 12.93 8.26
CA LEU A 569 -17.26 12.16 7.07
C LEU A 569 -18.21 10.98 6.82
N ASP A 570 -18.68 10.31 7.87
CA ASP A 570 -19.59 9.18 7.75
C ASP A 570 -20.98 9.59 7.27
N GLU A 571 -21.47 10.74 7.73
CA GLU A 571 -22.70 11.34 7.19
C GLU A 571 -22.56 11.62 5.70
N ARG A 572 -21.48 12.29 5.30
CA ARG A 572 -21.21 12.59 3.89
C ARG A 572 -21.07 11.32 3.05
N ARG A 573 -20.43 10.27 3.56
CA ARG A 573 -20.32 8.96 2.89
C ARG A 573 -21.68 8.29 2.74
N LYS A 574 -22.50 8.26 3.80
CA LYS A 574 -23.87 7.74 3.75
C LYS A 574 -24.73 8.49 2.74
N MET A 575 -24.56 9.81 2.62
CA MET A 575 -25.26 10.60 1.60
C MET A 575 -24.89 10.17 0.19
N TRP A 576 -23.60 9.93 -0.09
CA TRP A 576 -23.13 9.43 -1.38
C TRP A 576 -23.65 8.01 -1.65
N GLN A 577 -23.61 7.12 -0.64
CA GLN A 577 -24.07 5.73 -0.75
C GLN A 577 -25.57 5.63 -1.03
N ASN A 578 -26.38 6.42 -0.32
CA ASN A 578 -27.84 6.38 -0.44
C ASN A 578 -28.38 7.27 -1.59
N GLY A 579 -27.49 7.92 -2.35
CA GLY A 579 -27.86 8.86 -3.40
C GLY A 579 -28.53 10.15 -2.92
N ASN A 580 -28.56 10.42 -1.61
CA ASN A 580 -29.20 11.60 -1.03
C ASN A 580 -28.51 12.91 -1.45
N VAL A 581 -27.25 12.87 -1.90
CA VAL A 581 -26.57 14.02 -2.51
C VAL A 581 -27.39 14.60 -3.68
N TRP A 582 -28.06 13.75 -4.45
CA TRP A 582 -28.85 14.16 -5.61
C TRP A 582 -30.26 14.67 -5.28
N LYS A 583 -30.66 14.66 -4.00
CA LYS A 583 -31.94 15.21 -3.55
C LYS A 583 -31.83 16.67 -3.10
N ILE A 584 -30.61 17.18 -2.93
CA ILE A 584 -30.37 18.52 -2.40
C ILE A 584 -30.12 19.49 -3.56
N GLY A 585 -31.05 20.43 -3.75
CA GLY A 585 -31.04 21.39 -4.86
C GLY A 585 -29.73 22.16 -5.00
N LYS A 586 -29.11 22.56 -3.88
CA LYS A 586 -27.82 23.28 -3.86
C LYS A 586 -26.69 22.49 -4.53
N TYR A 587 -26.66 21.17 -4.38
CA TYR A 587 -25.61 20.33 -4.98
C TYR A 587 -25.87 20.09 -6.47
N ILE A 588 -27.15 19.93 -6.85
CA ILE A 588 -27.56 19.80 -8.25
C ILE A 588 -27.28 21.09 -9.02
N GLN A 589 -27.44 22.25 -8.39
CA GLN A 589 -27.16 23.55 -9.01
C GLN A 589 -25.71 23.65 -9.48
N CYS A 590 -24.75 23.04 -8.76
CA CYS A 590 -23.36 23.00 -9.18
C CYS A 590 -23.10 22.27 -10.50
N LEU A 591 -24.03 21.42 -10.95
CA LEU A 591 -24.00 20.75 -12.25
C LEU A 591 -24.72 21.54 -13.34
N ARG A 592 -25.45 22.60 -12.99
CA ARG A 592 -26.21 23.43 -13.94
C ARG A 592 -25.49 24.73 -14.31
N GLU A 593 -24.65 25.22 -13.40
CA GLU A 593 -23.64 26.26 -13.60
C GLU A 593 -22.41 25.69 -14.29
#